data_AF-A0AAP3A2M6-F1
#
_entry.id   AF-A0AAP3A2M6-F1
#
_cell.length_a   1.000
_cell.length_b   1.000
_cell.length_c   1.000
_cell.angle_alpha   90.00
_cell.angle_beta   90.00
_cell.angle_gamma   90.00
#
_symmetry.space_group_name_H-M   'P 1'
#
loop_
_entity.id
_entity.type
_entity.pdbx_description
1 polymer ?
#
loop_
_entity_poly.entity_id
_entity_poly.type
_entity_poly.pdbx_seq_one_letter_code
_entity_poly.pdbx_strand_id
1 'polypeptide(L)'
;RLVKDTNIVTTTLEDLGLIVTYSTLSLGAAYFAQLHGNYPFRPRLSSISSLNFAEMESFHNFFTGKEKGNTWGNNLITLGGSGNDIYNLNYHMTTEHQNYFGKNPTLGHTEILGTSNVGKTVVMMTKAFAAQQFGTPESFPPERKLKKLTTVFFDKDRAAEPGIRSMGGAYFRVKEGEPTGWNPAALPPTKRNISFMKDLVRLLCTLNSEPLDDYQNRLIS
;
A
#
# COMPACT_ATOMS: atom_id res chain seq x y z
N ARG A 1 24.23 32.63 -2.80
CA ARG A 1 23.59 31.30 -2.70
C ARG A 1 24.65 30.23 -2.52
N LEU A 2 25.50 29.98 -3.51
CA LEU A 2 26.61 29.01 -3.43
C LEU A 2 27.47 29.12 -2.15
N VAL A 3 28.00 30.30 -1.82
CA VAL A 3 28.83 30.49 -0.60
C VAL A 3 28.07 30.15 0.69
N LYS A 4 26.78 30.47 0.76
CA LYS A 4 25.93 30.17 1.91
C LYS A 4 25.72 28.66 2.03
N ASP A 5 25.44 28.00 0.91
CA ASP A 5 25.19 26.56 0.86
C ASP A 5 26.47 25.77 1.16
N THR A 6 27.65 26.23 0.68
CA THR A 6 28.92 25.58 0.98
C THR A 6 29.34 25.73 2.43
N ASN A 7 29.09 26.89 3.05
CA ASN A 7 29.36 27.07 4.49
C ASN A 7 28.53 26.13 5.37
N ILE A 8 27.27 25.85 5.00
CA ILE A 8 26.44 24.87 5.74
C ILE A 8 27.11 23.49 5.71
N VAL A 9 27.54 23.04 4.52
CA VAL A 9 28.22 21.75 4.36
C VAL A 9 29.54 21.71 5.14
N THR A 10 30.34 22.78 5.08
CA THR A 10 31.60 22.88 5.84
C THR A 10 31.35 22.73 7.34
N THR A 11 30.40 23.48 7.90
CA THR A 11 30.07 23.39 9.34
C THR A 11 29.59 21.99 9.73
N THR A 12 28.71 21.36 8.93
CA THR A 12 28.24 20.00 9.23
C THR A 12 29.37 18.98 9.23
N LEU A 13 30.35 19.10 8.32
CA LEU A 13 31.50 18.20 8.27
C LEU A 13 32.50 18.46 9.41
N GLU A 14 32.70 19.72 9.79
CA GLU A 14 33.51 20.10 10.95
C GLU A 14 32.90 19.59 12.26
N ASP A 15 31.57 19.66 12.42
CA ASP A 15 30.84 19.10 13.58
C ASP A 15 31.03 17.58 13.69
N LEU A 16 31.24 16.89 12.57
CA LEU A 16 31.58 15.46 12.52
C LEU A 16 33.07 15.17 12.77
N GLY A 17 33.87 16.20 13.07
CA GLY A 17 35.31 16.09 13.35
C GLY A 17 36.21 16.03 12.11
N LEU A 18 35.67 16.35 10.93
CA LEU A 18 36.45 16.34 9.69
C LEU A 18 37.13 17.69 9.46
N ILE A 19 38.41 17.65 9.09
CA ILE A 19 39.14 18.84 8.64
C ILE A 19 38.87 19.02 7.15
N VAL A 20 38.05 20.00 6.80
CA VAL A 20 37.68 20.30 5.42
C VAL A 20 38.52 21.44 4.86
N THR A 21 38.86 21.36 3.57
CA THR A 21 39.55 22.43 2.85
C THR A 21 38.93 22.58 1.48
N TYR A 22 38.74 23.82 1.03
CA TYR A 22 38.19 24.11 -0.29
C TYR A 22 39.17 23.66 -1.39
N SER A 23 38.72 22.75 -2.25
CA SER A 23 39.44 22.42 -3.48
C SER A 23 39.02 23.35 -4.61
N THR A 24 39.91 24.27 -5.00
CA THR A 24 39.66 25.23 -6.08
C THR A 24 40.22 24.77 -7.43
N LEU A 25 41.30 24.01 -7.44
CA LEU A 25 42.02 23.58 -8.65
C LEU A 25 41.29 22.48 -9.44
N SER A 26 40.66 21.54 -8.74
CA SER A 26 40.02 20.39 -9.39
C SER A 26 38.53 20.58 -9.66
N LEU A 27 37.93 21.68 -9.23
CA LEU A 27 36.47 21.84 -9.22
C LEU A 27 35.86 21.84 -10.63
N GLY A 28 36.45 22.59 -11.56
CA GLY A 28 36.00 22.61 -12.95
C GLY A 28 36.13 21.24 -13.64
N ALA A 29 37.29 20.60 -13.46
CA ALA A 29 37.55 19.26 -14.00
C ALA A 29 36.58 18.22 -13.39
N ALA A 30 36.34 18.27 -12.07
CA ALA A 30 35.40 17.41 -11.36
C ALA A 30 33.96 17.56 -11.88
N TYR A 31 33.52 18.79 -12.17
CA TYR A 31 32.20 19.06 -12.73
C TYR A 31 32.05 18.47 -14.13
N PHE A 32 32.99 18.76 -15.04
CA PHE A 32 32.93 18.27 -16.42
C PHE A 32 33.11 16.75 -16.54
N ALA A 33 33.80 16.12 -15.59
CA ALA A 33 33.98 14.67 -15.51
C ALA A 33 32.69 13.89 -15.20
N GLN A 34 31.60 14.55 -14.77
CA GLN A 34 30.29 13.91 -14.57
C GLN A 34 29.59 13.58 -15.91
N LEU A 35 29.99 14.25 -17.00
CA LEU A 35 29.47 13.98 -18.33
C LEU A 35 30.05 12.69 -18.91
N HIS A 36 29.20 11.89 -19.57
CA HIS A 36 29.60 10.65 -20.21
C HIS A 36 30.75 10.88 -21.21
N GLY A 37 31.82 10.09 -21.11
CA GLY A 37 32.98 10.18 -22.02
C GLY A 37 34.10 11.14 -21.58
N ASN A 38 33.86 12.03 -20.62
CA ASN A 38 34.85 13.01 -20.14
C ASN A 38 35.82 12.45 -19.08
N TYR A 39 36.30 11.22 -19.29
CA TYR A 39 37.28 10.56 -18.41
C TYR A 39 38.59 11.33 -18.20
N PRO A 40 39.15 12.05 -19.19
CA PRO A 40 40.40 12.81 -18.99
C PRO A 40 40.31 13.92 -17.95
N PHE A 41 39.10 14.41 -17.64
CA PHE A 41 38.87 15.45 -16.66
C PHE A 41 38.69 14.91 -15.23
N ARG A 42 38.79 13.59 -14.99
CA ARG A 42 38.67 13.02 -13.64
C ARG A 42 39.87 13.44 -12.79
N PRO A 43 39.69 14.32 -11.80
CA PRO A 43 40.83 14.88 -11.05
C PRO A 43 41.45 13.87 -10.08
N ARG A 44 40.75 12.77 -9.79
CA ARG A 44 41.24 11.67 -8.96
C ARG A 44 41.67 10.52 -9.85
N LEU A 45 42.98 10.28 -9.91
CA LEU A 45 43.59 9.13 -10.61
C LEU A 45 43.70 7.89 -9.71
N SER A 46 43.65 8.07 -8.38
CA SER A 46 43.76 6.97 -7.42
C SER A 46 42.44 6.20 -7.31
N SER A 47 42.49 4.90 -7.55
CA SER A 47 41.40 3.97 -7.29
C SER A 47 41.01 4.00 -5.81
N ILE A 48 39.71 3.86 -5.55
CA ILE A 48 39.20 3.61 -4.20
C ILE A 48 39.18 2.09 -4.03
N SER A 49 39.64 1.58 -2.90
CA SER A 49 39.49 0.14 -2.61
C SER A 49 38.00 -0.22 -2.56
N SER A 50 37.62 -1.42 -2.97
CA SER A 50 36.20 -1.84 -2.91
C SER A 50 35.62 -1.71 -1.50
N LEU A 51 36.45 -1.90 -0.47
CA LEU A 51 36.07 -1.72 0.94
C LEU A 51 35.73 -0.26 1.25
N ASN A 52 36.64 0.67 0.94
CA ASN A 52 36.39 2.10 1.19
C ASN A 52 35.22 2.61 0.33
N PHE A 53 35.04 2.08 -0.88
CA PHE A 53 33.88 2.41 -1.71
C PHE A 53 32.58 1.95 -1.06
N ALA A 54 32.52 0.72 -0.54
CA ALA A 54 31.34 0.20 0.17
C ALA A 54 31.04 0.97 1.47
N GLU A 55 32.05 1.52 2.14
CA GLU A 55 31.87 2.39 3.31
C GLU A 55 31.38 3.81 2.94
N MET A 56 31.79 4.32 1.78
CA MET A 56 31.35 5.63 1.26
C MET A 56 29.99 5.57 0.57
N GLU A 57 29.65 4.44 -0.03
CA GLU A 57 28.33 4.15 -0.61
C GLU A 57 27.43 3.60 0.49
N SER A 58 26.80 4.50 1.22
CA SER A 58 25.65 4.14 2.04
C SER A 58 24.54 3.64 1.10
N PHE A 59 24.43 2.33 0.91
CA PHE A 59 23.30 1.65 0.25
C PHE A 59 21.96 1.82 1.02
N HIS A 60 21.84 2.87 1.83
CA HIS A 60 20.63 3.32 2.49
C HIS A 60 19.71 3.94 1.45
N ASN A 61 19.19 3.11 0.55
CA ASN A 61 18.07 3.49 -0.30
C ASN A 61 16.77 3.14 0.40
N PHE A 62 15.69 3.84 0.06
CA PHE A 62 14.39 3.59 0.66
C PHE A 62 13.86 2.23 0.21
N PHE A 63 13.03 1.61 1.05
CA PHE A 63 12.35 0.37 0.69
C PHE A 63 11.41 0.64 -0.48
N THR A 64 11.70 0.07 -1.65
CA THR A 64 10.94 0.31 -2.90
C THR A 64 9.70 -0.57 -3.03
N GLY A 65 9.58 -1.63 -2.23
CA GLY A 65 8.48 -2.60 -2.33
C GLY A 65 8.49 -3.42 -3.62
N LYS A 66 7.74 -4.52 -3.62
CA LYS A 66 7.72 -5.48 -4.73
C LYS A 66 6.77 -5.07 -5.84
N GLU A 67 7.28 -4.98 -7.05
CA GLU A 67 6.46 -4.79 -8.27
C GLU A 67 5.64 -6.04 -8.60
N LYS A 68 6.25 -7.23 -8.48
CA LYS A 68 5.65 -8.52 -8.88
C LYS A 68 5.91 -9.62 -7.85
N GLY A 69 5.16 -10.71 -7.98
CA GLY A 69 5.26 -11.86 -7.07
C GLY A 69 4.65 -11.58 -5.69
N ASN A 70 3.76 -10.59 -5.62
CA ASN A 70 2.93 -10.32 -4.45
C ASN A 70 1.81 -11.35 -4.33
N THR A 71 1.10 -11.36 -3.20
CA THR A 71 -0.09 -12.20 -2.99
C THR A 71 -1.16 -12.00 -4.07
N TRP A 72 -1.29 -10.78 -4.59
CA TRP A 72 -2.19 -10.44 -5.70
C TRP A 72 -1.48 -10.38 -7.06
N GLY A 73 -0.23 -10.84 -7.13
CA GLY A 73 0.59 -10.85 -8.34
C GLY A 73 1.37 -9.55 -8.48
N ASN A 74 0.77 -8.54 -9.11
CA ASN A 74 1.37 -7.22 -9.29
C ASN A 74 1.16 -6.33 -8.06
N ASN A 75 1.89 -5.22 -8.01
CA ASN A 75 1.71 -4.18 -7.00
C ASN A 75 0.34 -3.50 -7.10
N LEU A 76 -0.14 -2.94 -6.00
CA LEU A 76 -1.41 -2.22 -6.01
C LEU A 76 -1.29 -0.92 -6.81
N ILE A 77 -0.30 -0.10 -6.47
CA ILE A 77 -0.06 1.21 -7.10
C ILE A 77 1.40 1.59 -6.94
N THR A 78 1.95 2.22 -7.97
CA THR A 78 3.30 2.77 -7.97
C THR A 78 3.24 4.24 -7.56
N LEU A 79 4.02 4.63 -6.56
CA LEU A 79 4.11 5.97 -5.99
C LEU A 79 5.55 6.50 -6.11
N GLY A 80 5.71 7.82 -6.06
CA GLY A 80 7.05 8.43 -5.92
C GLY A 80 7.56 8.28 -4.48
N GLY A 81 8.77 7.76 -4.33
CA GLY A 81 9.46 7.68 -3.04
C GLY A 81 10.11 9.01 -2.67
N SER A 82 10.46 9.15 -1.38
CA SER A 82 11.10 10.36 -0.84
C SER A 82 12.48 10.63 -1.43
N GLY A 83 13.15 9.61 -1.97
CA GLY A 83 14.44 9.72 -2.63
C GLY A 83 14.37 10.06 -4.12
N ASN A 84 13.20 10.50 -4.61
CA ASN A 84 12.90 10.60 -6.05
C ASN A 84 13.02 9.24 -6.79
N ASP A 85 12.78 8.17 -6.03
CA ASP A 85 12.74 6.78 -6.46
C ASP A 85 11.28 6.29 -6.60
N ILE A 86 11.10 4.98 -6.85
CA ILE A 86 9.79 4.36 -7.04
C ILE A 86 9.41 3.54 -5.81
N TYR A 87 8.19 3.72 -5.32
CA TYR A 87 7.59 2.91 -4.26
C TYR A 87 6.38 2.11 -4.76
N ASN A 88 6.49 0.80 -4.76
CA ASN A 88 5.43 -0.15 -5.10
C ASN A 88 4.61 -0.48 -3.85
N LEU A 89 3.46 0.20 -3.69
CA LEU A 89 2.56 -0.05 -2.57
C LEU A 89 1.87 -1.41 -2.75
N ASN A 90 1.86 -2.20 -1.66
CA ASN A 90 1.24 -3.51 -1.59
C ASN A 90 0.40 -3.61 -0.30
N TYR A 91 -0.68 -4.40 -0.32
CA TYR A 91 -1.46 -4.67 0.90
C TYR A 91 -0.76 -5.68 1.82
N HIS A 92 -0.13 -6.67 1.22
CA HIS A 92 0.40 -7.85 1.89
C HIS A 92 1.88 -7.69 2.11
N MET A 93 2.32 -7.71 3.37
CA MET A 93 3.73 -7.82 3.67
C MET A 93 4.21 -9.23 3.27
N THR A 94 5.23 -9.30 2.43
CA THR A 94 5.80 -10.54 1.92
C THR A 94 7.31 -10.44 1.87
N THR A 95 8.01 -11.58 1.99
CA THR A 95 9.47 -11.59 1.91
C THR A 95 9.96 -11.20 0.52
N GLU A 96 11.03 -10.40 0.48
CA GLU A 96 11.71 -10.02 -0.75
C GLU A 96 12.24 -11.24 -1.50
N HIS A 97 12.31 -11.13 -2.83
CA HIS A 97 12.76 -12.18 -3.75
C HIS A 97 11.97 -13.51 -3.74
N GLN A 98 10.88 -13.60 -2.97
CA GLN A 98 9.99 -14.76 -2.97
C GLN A 98 8.67 -14.46 -3.67
N ASN A 99 8.19 -15.39 -4.49
CA ASN A 99 6.87 -15.28 -5.11
C ASN A 99 5.77 -15.80 -4.18
N TYR A 100 4.78 -14.98 -3.87
CA TYR A 100 3.61 -15.31 -3.04
C TYR A 100 2.30 -15.45 -3.83
N PHE A 101 2.34 -15.29 -5.15
CA PHE A 101 1.16 -15.47 -6.00
C PHE A 101 0.69 -16.93 -5.95
N GLY A 102 -0.62 -17.12 -5.76
CA GLY A 102 -1.23 -18.45 -5.63
C GLY A 102 -1.00 -19.17 -4.29
N LYS A 103 -0.15 -18.61 -3.41
CA LYS A 103 0.09 -19.17 -2.08
C LYS A 103 -0.97 -18.75 -1.06
N ASN A 104 -0.84 -19.24 0.17
CA ASN A 104 -1.64 -18.77 1.28
C ASN A 104 -1.38 -17.26 1.49
N PRO A 105 -2.42 -16.41 1.40
CA PRO A 105 -2.26 -14.98 1.52
C PRO A 105 -1.86 -14.61 2.96
N THR A 106 -0.91 -13.68 3.10
CA THR A 106 -0.68 -13.01 4.37
C THR A 106 -1.85 -12.06 4.66
N LEU A 107 -1.95 -11.56 5.89
CA LEU A 107 -2.95 -10.54 6.22
C LEU A 107 -2.52 -9.20 5.61
N GLY A 108 -3.47 -8.46 5.04
CA GLY A 108 -3.21 -7.22 4.31
C GLY A 108 -4.08 -6.05 4.78
N HIS A 109 -4.19 -5.88 6.10
CA HIS A 109 -4.94 -4.76 6.68
C HIS A 109 -4.22 -3.44 6.41
N THR A 110 -4.99 -2.37 6.16
CA THR A 110 -4.46 -1.01 6.08
C THR A 110 -5.31 -0.09 6.91
N GLU A 111 -4.67 0.72 7.74
CA GLU A 111 -5.28 1.80 8.48
C GLU A 111 -4.90 3.15 7.85
N ILE A 112 -5.86 4.06 7.72
CA ILE A 112 -5.65 5.41 7.17
C ILE A 112 -6.13 6.41 8.22
N LEU A 113 -5.18 7.07 8.87
CA LEU A 113 -5.42 8.04 9.94
C LEU A 113 -5.21 9.47 9.44
N GLY A 114 -5.95 10.41 10.04
CA GLY A 114 -5.83 11.83 9.72
C GLY A 114 -7.05 12.62 10.18
N THR A 115 -6.91 13.93 10.29
CA THR A 115 -8.00 14.83 10.66
C THR A 115 -9.06 14.93 9.56
N SER A 116 -10.18 15.59 9.83
CA SER A 116 -11.21 15.82 8.80
C SER A 116 -10.65 16.64 7.63
N ASN A 117 -11.11 16.35 6.41
CA ASN A 117 -10.75 17.03 5.16
C ASN A 117 -9.29 16.89 4.65
N VAL A 118 -8.46 16.02 5.24
CA VAL A 118 -7.08 15.77 4.74
C VAL A 118 -7.00 14.81 3.53
N GLY A 119 -8.15 14.36 3.01
CA GLY A 119 -8.18 13.48 1.83
C GLY A 119 -8.19 11.98 2.11
N LYS A 120 -8.49 11.52 3.33
CA LYS A 120 -8.61 10.07 3.65
C LYS A 120 -9.50 9.31 2.67
N THR A 121 -10.68 9.85 2.35
CA THR A 121 -11.62 9.25 1.40
C THR A 121 -11.05 9.17 -0.01
N VAL A 122 -10.27 10.17 -0.43
CA VAL A 122 -9.58 10.16 -1.72
C VAL A 122 -8.56 9.03 -1.75
N VAL A 123 -7.72 8.90 -0.72
CA VAL A 123 -6.73 7.81 -0.62
C VAL A 123 -7.42 6.44 -0.64
N MET A 124 -8.51 6.26 0.11
CA MET A 124 -9.29 5.02 0.09
C MET A 124 -9.83 4.73 -1.32
N MET A 125 -10.37 5.74 -2.01
CA MET A 125 -10.92 5.58 -3.36
C MET A 125 -9.83 5.29 -4.40
N THR A 126 -8.69 5.97 -4.33
CA THR A 126 -7.52 5.69 -5.19
C THR A 126 -7.08 4.24 -5.05
N LYS A 127 -7.01 3.73 -3.81
CA LYS A 127 -6.67 2.33 -3.55
C LYS A 127 -7.74 1.36 -4.06
N ALA A 128 -9.03 1.69 -3.92
CA ALA A 128 -10.13 0.88 -4.43
C ALA A 128 -10.14 0.83 -5.96
N PHE A 129 -9.83 1.96 -6.62
CA PHE A 129 -9.68 2.04 -8.06
C PHE A 129 -8.48 1.24 -8.56
N ALA A 130 -7.32 1.41 -7.91
CA ALA A 130 -6.12 0.65 -8.22
C ALA A 130 -6.34 -0.87 -8.05
N ALA A 131 -7.14 -1.28 -7.08
CA ALA A 131 -7.48 -2.69 -6.89
C ALA A 131 -8.31 -3.28 -8.03
N GLN A 132 -9.02 -2.48 -8.84
CA GLN A 132 -9.83 -2.99 -9.96
C GLN A 132 -9.00 -3.69 -11.04
N GLN A 133 -7.69 -3.44 -11.11
CA GLN A 133 -6.79 -4.20 -11.98
C GLN A 133 -6.80 -5.70 -11.67
N PHE A 134 -7.16 -6.08 -10.43
CA PHE A 134 -7.29 -7.48 -10.00
C PHE A 134 -8.72 -8.01 -10.18
N GLY A 135 -9.55 -7.32 -10.97
CA GLY A 135 -10.94 -7.67 -11.24
C GLY A 135 -11.14 -8.60 -12.43
N THR A 136 -10.09 -8.92 -13.20
CA THR A 136 -10.19 -9.77 -14.40
C THR A 136 -9.86 -11.23 -14.09
N PRO A 137 -10.47 -12.23 -14.75
CA PRO A 137 -10.18 -13.64 -14.47
C PRO A 137 -8.70 -14.03 -14.60
N GLU A 138 -7.96 -13.33 -15.46
CA GLU A 138 -6.54 -13.57 -15.73
C GLU A 138 -5.64 -13.08 -14.59
N SER A 139 -6.11 -12.13 -13.77
CA SER A 139 -5.35 -11.64 -12.61
C SER A 139 -5.38 -12.61 -11.42
N PHE A 140 -6.22 -13.66 -11.48
CA PHE A 140 -6.32 -14.66 -10.42
C PHE A 140 -5.42 -15.87 -10.70
N PRO A 141 -4.85 -16.48 -9.65
CA PRO A 141 -4.13 -17.74 -9.79
C PRO A 141 -4.98 -18.83 -10.45
N PRO A 142 -4.40 -19.69 -11.31
CA PRO A 142 -5.13 -20.73 -12.04
C PRO A 142 -5.99 -21.63 -11.15
N GLU A 143 -5.51 -21.95 -9.97
CA GLU A 143 -6.13 -22.84 -8.98
C GLU A 143 -7.32 -22.22 -8.24
N ARG A 144 -7.55 -20.90 -8.34
CA ARG A 144 -8.67 -20.24 -7.67
C ARG A 144 -9.99 -20.52 -8.39
N LYS A 145 -10.91 -21.17 -7.69
CA LYS A 145 -12.27 -21.48 -8.17
C LYS A 145 -13.10 -20.23 -8.44
N LEU A 146 -13.05 -19.24 -7.55
CA LEU A 146 -13.78 -17.99 -7.67
C LEU A 146 -12.81 -16.89 -8.11
N LYS A 147 -12.91 -16.48 -9.38
CA LYS A 147 -12.07 -15.44 -10.00
C LYS A 147 -12.84 -14.12 -10.11
N LYS A 148 -13.20 -13.58 -8.95
CA LYS A 148 -14.02 -12.37 -8.86
C LYS A 148 -13.55 -11.50 -7.71
N LEU A 149 -13.13 -10.28 -8.03
CA LEU A 149 -12.87 -9.26 -7.03
C LEU A 149 -14.22 -8.77 -6.48
N THR A 150 -14.34 -8.74 -5.15
CA THR A 150 -15.51 -8.18 -4.47
C THR A 150 -15.01 -7.08 -3.55
N THR A 151 -15.44 -5.85 -3.83
CA THR A 151 -15.14 -4.68 -2.99
C THR A 151 -16.43 -4.23 -2.31
N VAL A 152 -16.40 -4.11 -0.98
CA VAL A 152 -17.49 -3.55 -0.19
C VAL A 152 -16.99 -2.23 0.41
N PHE A 153 -17.73 -1.16 0.17
CA PHE A 153 -17.37 0.17 0.62
C PHE A 153 -18.48 0.72 1.53
N PHE A 154 -18.14 1.00 2.78
CA PHE A 154 -19.04 1.68 3.70
C PHE A 154 -18.78 3.17 3.61
N ASP A 155 -19.74 3.88 3.02
CA ASP A 155 -19.61 5.31 2.75
C ASP A 155 -20.56 6.12 3.65
N LYS A 156 -19.99 7.10 4.33
CA LYS A 156 -20.72 8.07 5.14
C LYS A 156 -20.79 9.37 4.36
N ASP A 157 -21.98 9.98 4.30
CA ASP A 157 -22.22 11.27 3.62
C ASP A 157 -22.02 11.25 2.10
N ARG A 158 -22.00 10.06 1.48
CA ARG A 158 -22.01 9.85 0.02
C ARG A 158 -20.77 10.39 -0.72
N ALA A 159 -19.65 10.53 -0.03
CA ALA A 159 -18.41 11.06 -0.62
C ALA A 159 -17.79 10.08 -1.63
N ALA A 160 -17.96 8.78 -1.43
CA ALA A 160 -17.43 7.73 -2.31
C ALA A 160 -18.40 7.33 -3.43
N GLU A 161 -19.68 7.71 -3.36
CA GLU A 161 -20.71 7.31 -4.34
C GLU A 161 -20.31 7.54 -5.80
N PRO A 162 -19.82 8.73 -6.21
CA PRO A 162 -19.42 8.95 -7.60
C PRO A 162 -18.34 7.96 -8.04
N GLY A 163 -17.31 7.75 -7.21
CA GLY A 163 -16.23 6.81 -7.51
C GLY A 163 -16.70 5.36 -7.61
N ILE A 164 -17.57 4.92 -6.70
CA ILE A 164 -18.15 3.56 -6.71
C ILE A 164 -18.92 3.32 -8.01
N ARG A 165 -19.77 4.27 -8.41
CA ARG A 165 -20.55 4.18 -9.65
C ARG A 165 -19.67 4.23 -10.89
N SER A 166 -18.64 5.07 -10.91
CA SER A 166 -17.67 5.15 -12.01
C SER A 166 -16.88 3.85 -12.22
N MET A 167 -16.62 3.10 -11.14
CA MET A 167 -16.04 1.75 -11.23
C MET A 167 -17.05 0.66 -11.65
N GLY A 168 -18.29 1.02 -11.99
CA GLY A 168 -19.36 0.07 -12.34
C GLY A 168 -20.01 -0.61 -11.13
N GLY A 169 -19.73 -0.13 -9.91
CA GLY A 169 -20.31 -0.66 -8.68
C GLY A 169 -21.76 -0.23 -8.45
N ALA A 170 -22.50 -1.07 -7.72
CA ALA A 170 -23.81 -0.71 -7.19
C ALA A 170 -23.65 0.10 -5.88
N TYR A 171 -24.46 1.15 -5.72
CA TYR A 171 -24.50 1.95 -4.51
C TYR A 171 -25.90 1.88 -3.89
N PHE A 172 -25.98 1.30 -2.70
CA PHE A 172 -27.22 1.15 -1.95
C PHE A 172 -27.31 2.21 -0.85
N ARG A 173 -28.47 2.86 -0.74
CA ARG A 173 -28.70 3.93 0.25
C ARG A 173 -29.65 3.43 1.33
N VAL A 174 -29.32 3.70 2.58
CA VAL A 174 -30.28 3.62 3.68
C VAL A 174 -30.82 5.02 3.91
N LYS A 175 -32.13 5.17 3.76
CA LYS A 175 -32.83 6.42 4.04
C LYS A 175 -33.89 6.16 5.10
N GLU A 176 -34.12 7.17 5.93
CA GLU A 176 -35.17 7.10 6.94
C GLU A 176 -36.55 7.03 6.27
N GLY A 177 -37.41 6.14 6.78
CA GLY A 177 -38.77 5.93 6.27
C GLY A 177 -38.89 5.16 4.95
N GLU A 178 -37.79 4.87 4.23
CA GLU A 178 -37.83 4.08 2.99
C GLU A 178 -37.41 2.61 3.22
N PRO A 179 -38.10 1.61 2.65
CA PRO A 179 -37.68 0.21 2.71
C PRO A 179 -36.29 0.01 2.07
N THR A 180 -35.36 -0.59 2.81
CA THR A 180 -33.98 -0.84 2.32
C THR A 180 -33.88 -2.02 1.36
N GLY A 181 -34.84 -2.95 1.41
CA GLY A 181 -34.78 -4.22 0.69
C GLY A 181 -33.75 -5.21 1.22
N TRP A 182 -33.10 -4.92 2.37
CA TRP A 182 -32.01 -5.73 2.91
C TRP A 182 -32.48 -6.84 3.85
N ASN A 183 -33.74 -7.28 3.76
CA ASN A 183 -34.27 -8.34 4.63
C ASN A 183 -33.54 -9.67 4.35
N PRO A 184 -32.67 -10.14 5.26
CA PRO A 184 -31.93 -11.38 5.06
C PRO A 184 -32.83 -12.62 4.97
N ALA A 185 -33.99 -12.59 5.65
CA ALA A 185 -34.96 -13.68 5.64
C ALA A 185 -35.70 -13.82 4.30
N ALA A 186 -35.60 -12.82 3.42
CA ALA A 186 -36.17 -12.89 2.07
C ALA A 186 -35.27 -13.64 1.07
N LEU A 187 -34.07 -14.06 1.47
CA LEU A 187 -33.16 -14.84 0.62
C LEU A 187 -33.73 -16.25 0.35
N PRO A 188 -33.46 -16.84 -0.84
CA PRO A 188 -33.87 -18.22 -1.12
C PRO A 188 -33.31 -19.19 -0.07
N PRO A 189 -34.08 -20.22 0.37
CA PRO A 189 -33.70 -21.12 1.45
C PRO A 189 -32.64 -22.14 1.03
N THR A 190 -31.45 -21.67 0.67
CA THR A 190 -30.27 -22.50 0.40
C THR A 190 -29.57 -22.84 1.71
N LYS A 191 -28.81 -23.95 1.76
CA LYS A 191 -28.02 -24.33 2.96
C LYS A 191 -27.14 -23.17 3.47
N ARG A 192 -26.53 -22.42 2.56
CA ARG A 192 -25.70 -21.25 2.88
C ARG A 192 -26.52 -20.11 3.51
N ASN A 193 -27.64 -19.75 2.90
CA ASN A 193 -28.48 -18.64 3.38
C ASN A 193 -29.14 -18.97 4.72
N ILE A 194 -29.57 -20.22 4.90
CA ILE A 194 -30.11 -20.68 6.19
C ILE A 194 -29.03 -20.63 7.27
N SER A 195 -27.80 -21.06 6.98
CA SER A 195 -26.69 -20.96 7.94
C SER A 195 -26.41 -19.50 8.32
N PHE A 196 -26.34 -18.61 7.33
CA PHE A 196 -26.18 -17.17 7.57
C PHE A 196 -27.29 -16.59 8.44
N MET A 197 -28.56 -16.97 8.19
CA MET A 197 -29.69 -16.54 9.00
C MET A 197 -29.58 -17.01 10.45
N LYS A 198 -29.14 -18.25 10.68
CA LYS A 198 -28.92 -18.77 12.03
C LYS A 198 -27.84 -17.97 12.77
N ASP A 199 -26.74 -17.69 12.09
CA ASP A 199 -25.64 -16.91 12.67
C ASP A 199 -26.07 -15.46 12.97
N LEU A 200 -26.88 -14.86 12.09
CA LEU A 200 -27.47 -13.55 12.32
C LEU A 200 -28.41 -13.55 13.53
N VAL A 201 -29.28 -14.56 13.66
CA VAL A 201 -30.20 -14.70 14.81
C VAL A 201 -29.40 -14.87 16.10
N ARG A 202 -28.33 -15.68 16.10
CA ARG A 202 -27.44 -15.83 17.27
C ARG A 202 -26.76 -14.53 17.69
N LEU A 203 -26.42 -13.68 16.73
CA LEU A 203 -25.82 -12.37 17.01
C LEU A 203 -26.83 -11.39 17.63
N LEU A 204 -28.10 -11.48 17.24
CA LEU A 204 -29.16 -10.56 17.67
C LEU A 204 -29.87 -11.01 18.95
N CYS A 205 -30.05 -12.32 19.13
CA CYS A 205 -30.69 -12.88 20.30
C CYS A 205 -29.69 -12.97 21.45
N THR A 206 -29.96 -12.23 22.51
CA THR A 206 -29.31 -12.42 23.82
C THR A 206 -30.38 -12.79 24.83
N LEU A 207 -30.03 -13.62 25.82
CA LEU A 207 -30.90 -13.86 26.96
C LEU A 207 -30.39 -12.99 28.12
N ASN A 208 -31.20 -12.03 28.57
CA ASN A 208 -30.79 -11.08 29.63
C ASN A 208 -29.47 -10.32 29.32
N SER A 209 -29.22 -10.00 28.04
CA SER A 209 -27.97 -9.39 27.57
C SER A 209 -26.71 -10.27 27.73
N GLU A 210 -26.86 -11.54 28.08
CA GLU A 210 -25.77 -12.51 28.13
C GLU A 210 -25.59 -13.22 26.76
N PRO A 211 -24.36 -13.66 26.44
CA PRO A 211 -24.11 -14.51 25.28
C PRO A 211 -24.90 -15.82 25.36
N LEU A 212 -25.36 -16.32 24.21
CA LEU A 212 -26.11 -17.57 24.14
C LEU A 212 -25.24 -18.77 24.56
N ASP A 213 -25.78 -19.64 25.41
CA ASP A 213 -25.13 -20.89 25.79
C ASP A 213 -25.22 -21.97 24.69
N ASP A 214 -24.51 -23.08 24.85
CA ASP A 214 -24.47 -24.18 23.87
C ASP A 214 -25.85 -24.82 23.62
N TYR A 215 -26.71 -24.85 24.63
CA TYR A 215 -28.05 -25.41 24.53
C TYR A 215 -28.96 -24.49 23.69
N GLN A 216 -28.91 -23.19 23.94
CA GLN A 216 -29.63 -22.16 23.21
C GLN A 216 -29.17 -22.09 21.74
N ASN A 217 -27.86 -22.19 21.50
CA ASN A 217 -27.29 -22.27 20.15
C ASN A 217 -27.79 -23.50 19.36
N ARG A 218 -28.06 -24.62 20.05
CA ARG A 218 -28.67 -25.81 19.46
C ARG A 218 -30.16 -25.62 19.14
N LEU A 219 -30.93 -24.89 19.94
CA LEU A 219 -32.34 -24.62 19.64
C LEU A 219 -32.55 -23.73 18.40
N ILE A 220 -31.60 -22.88 18.07
CA ILE A 220 -31.60 -22.05 16.84
C ILE A 220 -31.15 -22.88 15.61
N SER A 221 -30.61 -24.08 15.81
CA SER A 221 -30.09 -24.98 14.75
C SER A 221 -31.20 -25.80 14.10
#